data_AF-A0AB37UCB3-F1
#
_entry.id   AF-A0AB37UCB3-F1
#
_cell.length_a   1.000
_cell.length_b   1.000
_cell.length_c   1.000
_cell.angle_alpha   90.00
_cell.angle_beta   90.00
_cell.angle_gamma   90.00
#
_symmetry.space_group_name_H-M   'P 1'
#
loop_
_entity.id
_entity.type
_entity.pdbx_description
1 polymer ?
#
loop_
_entity_poly.entity_id
_entity_poly.type
_entity_poly.pdbx_seq_one_letter_code
_entity_poly.pdbx_strand_id
1 'polypeptide(L)'
;MNTARIQNTLENLFHDSARWSHSGQRVVFWYDPDRQFASSFDELQLEGVEKIQLIDTPFTVKYRLLIEQPTQAFLLYAPFPEPAPQENWLLDIQKSGLTFSADPAALIYADLGLRQRRLESVIREQIKFFKNRKRTEALQAMAISPDSDERGLLLAMLSVLAGLKVPDAGTLIRRVLLGGLLESDNSLWSDIERFVSPAAFWEIVQEHTDFPTQNPSLNKLFVQLLVTHFAKSLHGAIPPQLADRVITPGQRAYAFID
;
A
#
# COMPACT_ATOMS: atom_id res chain seq x y z
N MET A 1 6.56 12.63 1.28
CA MET A 1 7.33 12.48 0.03
C MET A 1 6.41 12.53 -1.20
N ASN A 2 5.31 11.77 -1.24
CA ASN A 2 4.21 11.94 -2.21
C ASN A 2 3.88 13.40 -2.59
N THR A 3 3.67 14.26 -1.59
CA THR A 3 3.28 15.67 -1.80
C THR A 3 4.30 16.46 -2.63
N ALA A 4 5.61 16.24 -2.45
CA ALA A 4 6.64 16.97 -3.19
C ALA A 4 6.72 16.57 -4.67
N ARG A 5 6.56 15.29 -4.99
CA ARG A 5 6.49 14.82 -6.39
C ARG A 5 5.24 15.32 -7.08
N ILE A 6 4.09 15.26 -6.40
CA ILE A 6 2.83 15.81 -6.89
C ILE A 6 2.99 17.31 -7.13
N GLN A 7 3.57 18.03 -6.18
CA GLN A 7 3.83 19.47 -6.28
C GLN A 7 4.70 19.79 -7.49
N ASN A 8 5.88 19.18 -7.63
CA ASN A 8 6.77 19.41 -8.77
C ASN A 8 6.08 19.10 -10.12
N THR A 9 5.26 18.05 -10.17
CA THR A 9 4.52 17.69 -11.38
C THR A 9 3.47 18.75 -11.72
N LEU A 10 2.73 19.24 -10.72
CA LEU A 10 1.73 20.29 -10.88
C LEU A 10 2.37 21.63 -11.25
N GLU A 11 3.47 22.03 -10.59
CA GLU A 11 4.24 23.24 -10.93
C GLU A 11 4.69 23.20 -12.39
N ASN A 12 5.27 22.07 -12.83
CA ASN A 12 5.65 21.89 -14.23
C ASN A 12 4.44 21.99 -15.18
N LEU A 13 3.27 21.45 -14.81
CA LEU A 13 2.05 21.59 -15.61
C LEU A 13 1.61 23.06 -15.75
N PHE A 14 1.72 23.86 -14.70
CA PHE A 14 1.38 25.29 -14.75
C PHE A 14 2.42 26.15 -15.49
N HIS A 15 3.70 25.76 -15.46
CA HIS A 15 4.77 26.51 -16.13
C HIS A 15 4.96 26.14 -17.62
N ASP A 16 4.58 24.94 -18.04
CA ASP A 16 4.73 24.46 -19.41
C ASP A 16 3.69 25.09 -20.35
N SER A 17 3.98 26.27 -20.87
CA SER A 17 3.10 27.02 -21.79
C SER A 17 2.72 26.24 -23.06
N ALA A 18 3.51 25.24 -23.47
CA ALA A 18 3.26 24.46 -24.67
C ALA A 18 2.10 23.46 -24.51
N ARG A 19 1.73 23.13 -23.27
CA ARG A 19 0.60 22.21 -22.98
C ARG A 19 -0.77 22.88 -23.07
N TRP A 20 -0.80 24.21 -23.01
CA TRP A 20 -2.03 24.98 -23.02
C TRP A 20 -2.47 25.23 -24.45
N SER A 21 -3.74 24.97 -24.75
CA SER A 21 -4.29 25.13 -26.09
C SER A 21 -4.51 26.60 -26.46
N HIS A 22 -4.67 27.49 -25.46
CA HIS A 22 -4.87 28.92 -25.66
C HIS A 22 -4.08 29.73 -24.63
N SER A 23 -3.68 30.95 -25.02
CA SER A 23 -3.03 31.89 -24.12
C SER A 23 -3.97 32.29 -22.98
N GLY A 24 -3.49 32.16 -21.73
CA GLY A 24 -4.26 32.50 -20.53
C GLY A 24 -5.10 31.37 -19.93
N GLN A 25 -5.04 30.15 -20.45
CA GLN A 25 -5.61 28.97 -19.78
C GLN A 25 -4.75 28.61 -18.56
N ARG A 26 -5.39 28.44 -17.40
CA ARG A 26 -4.70 28.26 -16.11
C ARG A 26 -5.46 27.38 -15.12
N VAL A 27 -6.32 26.50 -15.60
CA VAL A 27 -7.11 25.60 -14.73
C VAL A 27 -6.64 24.17 -14.92
N VAL A 28 -6.20 23.54 -13.84
CA VAL A 28 -5.87 22.11 -13.79
C VAL A 28 -6.93 21.39 -12.96
N PHE A 29 -7.54 20.35 -13.53
CA PHE A 29 -8.46 19.46 -12.83
C PHE A 29 -7.70 18.24 -12.30
N TRP A 30 -7.72 18.03 -11.00
CA TRP A 30 -7.16 16.85 -10.36
C TRP A 30 -8.28 15.91 -9.88
N TYR A 31 -8.45 14.80 -10.58
CA TYR A 31 -9.40 13.76 -10.19
C TYR A 31 -8.76 12.73 -9.26
N ASP A 32 -9.37 12.50 -8.10
CA ASP A 32 -8.98 11.51 -7.10
C ASP A 32 -10.22 10.71 -6.64
N PRO A 33 -10.65 9.71 -7.42
CA PRO A 33 -11.87 8.95 -7.15
C PRO A 33 -11.84 8.23 -5.80
N ASP A 34 -10.66 7.79 -5.36
CA ASP A 34 -10.46 7.04 -4.13
C ASP A 34 -10.10 7.92 -2.92
N ARG A 35 -9.99 9.24 -3.12
CA ARG A 35 -9.64 10.23 -2.09
C ARG A 35 -8.31 9.94 -1.40
N GLN A 36 -7.36 9.37 -2.12
CA GLN A 36 -6.06 8.96 -1.56
C GLN A 36 -5.12 10.14 -1.31
N PHE A 37 -5.40 11.29 -1.92
CA PHE A 37 -4.53 12.46 -1.94
C PHE A 37 -5.14 13.69 -1.28
N ALA A 38 -6.28 13.57 -0.57
CA ALA A 38 -6.91 14.71 0.09
C ALA A 38 -5.95 15.44 1.03
N SER A 39 -5.22 14.69 1.88
CA SER A 39 -4.19 15.27 2.76
C SER A 39 -3.03 15.90 1.99
N SER A 40 -2.59 15.29 0.89
CA SER A 40 -1.56 15.86 0.03
C SER A 40 -2.03 17.17 -0.59
N PHE A 41 -3.28 17.22 -1.09
CA PHE A 41 -3.87 18.44 -1.63
C PHE A 41 -3.89 19.57 -0.61
N ASP A 42 -4.24 19.30 0.65
CA ASP A 42 -4.24 20.29 1.72
C ASP A 42 -2.83 20.84 1.99
N GLU A 43 -1.82 19.96 2.02
CA GLU A 43 -0.41 20.28 2.28
C GLU A 43 0.29 21.00 1.11
N LEU A 44 -0.21 20.87 -0.14
CA LEU A 44 0.41 21.46 -1.33
C LEU A 44 0.55 22.99 -1.22
N GLN A 45 1.73 23.50 -1.58
CA GLN A 45 1.96 24.93 -1.76
C GLN A 45 2.37 25.18 -3.20
N LEU A 46 1.51 25.86 -3.96
CA LEU A 46 1.75 26.19 -5.36
C LEU A 46 1.75 27.72 -5.49
N GLU A 47 2.90 28.30 -5.81
CA GLU A 47 3.03 29.75 -5.93
C GLU A 47 2.17 30.29 -7.08
N GLY A 48 1.35 31.30 -6.80
CA GLY A 48 0.47 31.90 -7.81
C GLY A 48 -0.71 31.03 -8.27
N VAL A 49 -0.97 29.88 -7.63
CA VAL A 49 -2.09 28.98 -7.93
C VAL A 49 -3.04 28.90 -6.74
N GLU A 50 -4.31 29.19 -6.97
CA GLU A 50 -5.36 29.02 -5.96
C GLU A 50 -5.91 27.58 -5.99
N LYS A 51 -6.00 26.96 -4.82
CA LYS A 51 -6.54 25.60 -4.67
C LYS A 51 -8.03 25.68 -4.37
N ILE A 52 -8.85 24.95 -5.13
CA ILE A 52 -10.29 24.80 -4.88
C ILE A 52 -10.60 23.31 -4.81
N GLN A 53 -11.14 22.84 -3.69
CA GLN A 53 -11.76 21.53 -3.62
C GLN A 53 -13.18 21.64 -4.20
N LEU A 54 -13.49 20.81 -5.20
CA LEU A 54 -14.83 20.71 -5.74
C LEU A 54 -15.74 20.01 -4.74
N ILE A 55 -16.62 20.82 -4.16
CA ILE A 55 -17.82 20.44 -3.40
C ILE A 55 -19.04 20.85 -4.22
N ASP A 56 -20.23 20.41 -3.82
CA ASP A 56 -21.50 20.38 -4.56
C ASP A 56 -22.08 21.77 -4.96
N THR A 57 -21.26 22.63 -5.58
CA THR A 57 -21.59 23.98 -6.06
C THR A 57 -20.81 24.33 -7.34
N PRO A 58 -20.98 23.60 -8.48
CA PRO A 58 -20.23 23.86 -9.71
C PRO A 58 -20.44 25.27 -10.27
N PHE A 59 -21.63 25.83 -10.08
CA PHE A 59 -21.98 27.17 -10.57
C PHE A 59 -21.13 28.27 -9.92
N THR A 60 -20.96 28.23 -8.60
CA THR A 60 -20.14 29.20 -7.87
C THR A 60 -18.67 29.13 -8.31
N VAL A 61 -18.15 27.92 -8.51
CA VAL A 61 -16.80 27.71 -9.04
C VAL A 61 -16.71 28.31 -10.44
N LYS A 62 -17.65 28.00 -11.34
CA LYS A 62 -17.68 28.54 -12.70
C LYS A 62 -17.71 30.07 -12.72
N TYR A 63 -18.52 30.70 -11.87
CA TYR A 63 -18.59 32.15 -11.75
C TYR A 63 -17.25 32.76 -11.31
N ARG A 64 -16.63 32.19 -10.27
CA ARG A 64 -15.32 32.65 -9.77
C ARG A 64 -14.24 32.57 -10.85
N LEU A 65 -14.18 31.44 -11.55
CA LEU A 65 -13.18 31.19 -12.59
C LEU A 65 -13.32 32.12 -13.81
N LEU A 66 -14.56 32.45 -14.21
CA LEU A 66 -14.81 33.19 -15.45
C LEU A 66 -15.02 34.70 -15.25
N ILE A 67 -15.51 35.12 -14.08
CA ILE A 67 -15.96 36.49 -13.84
C ILE A 67 -15.14 37.16 -12.72
N GLU A 68 -15.02 36.55 -11.55
CA GLU A 68 -14.35 37.20 -10.41
C GLU A 68 -12.83 37.24 -10.55
N GLN A 69 -12.23 36.13 -11.00
CA GLN A 69 -10.78 35.95 -11.04
C GLN A 69 -10.31 35.35 -12.39
N PRO A 70 -10.63 35.98 -13.54
CA PRO A 70 -10.41 35.40 -14.87
C PRO A 70 -8.93 35.21 -15.26
N THR A 71 -8.01 35.88 -14.58
CA THR A 71 -6.56 35.81 -14.85
C THR A 71 -5.80 34.91 -13.87
N GLN A 72 -6.46 34.45 -12.80
CA GLN A 72 -5.87 33.66 -11.72
C GLN A 72 -5.70 32.19 -12.15
N ALA A 73 -4.62 31.54 -11.72
CA ALA A 73 -4.43 30.10 -11.92
C ALA A 73 -5.12 29.31 -10.81
N PHE A 74 -5.75 28.19 -11.18
CA PHE A 74 -6.50 27.34 -10.26
C PHE A 74 -6.15 25.86 -10.39
N LEU A 75 -6.00 25.20 -9.25
CA LEU A 75 -6.02 23.74 -9.12
C LEU A 75 -7.37 23.32 -8.53
N LEU A 76 -8.19 22.66 -9.35
CA LEU A 76 -9.48 22.12 -8.94
C LEU A 76 -9.34 20.65 -8.53
N TYR A 77 -9.48 20.33 -7.25
CA TYR A 77 -9.39 18.98 -6.73
C TYR A 77 -10.78 18.35 -6.60
N ALA A 78 -11.00 17.22 -7.29
CA ALA A 78 -12.25 16.48 -7.33
C ALA A 78 -12.10 15.15 -6.57
N PRO A 79 -12.63 15.02 -5.34
CA PRO A 79 -12.57 13.79 -4.54
C PRO A 79 -13.62 12.75 -5.00
N PHE A 80 -13.77 12.60 -6.32
CA PHE A 80 -14.73 11.75 -7.02
C PHE A 80 -14.23 11.49 -8.46
N PRO A 81 -14.69 10.41 -9.14
CA PRO A 81 -14.33 10.13 -10.53
C PRO A 81 -14.82 11.23 -11.47
N GLU A 82 -14.14 11.40 -12.61
CA GLU A 82 -14.58 12.32 -13.65
C GLU A 82 -16.05 12.03 -14.04
N PRO A 83 -16.98 13.01 -13.91
CA PRO A 83 -18.39 12.80 -14.25
C PRO A 83 -18.61 12.58 -15.74
N ALA A 84 -19.73 11.95 -16.10
CA ALA A 84 -20.13 11.86 -17.49
C ALA A 84 -20.30 13.27 -18.10
N PRO A 85 -20.06 13.46 -19.42
CA PRO A 85 -20.12 14.78 -20.04
C PRO A 85 -21.42 15.56 -19.81
N GLN A 86 -22.55 14.86 -19.67
CA GLN A 86 -23.88 15.44 -19.45
C GLN A 86 -24.09 15.93 -18.02
N GLU A 87 -23.32 15.39 -17.07
CA GLU A 87 -23.38 15.70 -15.64
C GLU A 87 -22.27 16.69 -15.23
N ASN A 88 -21.27 16.89 -16.10
CA ASN A 88 -20.13 17.75 -15.83
C ASN A 88 -20.43 19.22 -16.22
N TRP A 89 -20.92 19.99 -15.25
CA TRP A 89 -21.21 21.42 -15.40
C TRP A 89 -19.99 22.31 -15.72
N LEU A 90 -18.78 21.80 -15.46
CA LEU A 90 -17.50 22.46 -15.73
C LEU A 90 -16.82 21.92 -16.99
N LEU A 91 -17.50 21.09 -17.80
CA LEU A 91 -16.90 20.40 -18.94
C LEU A 91 -16.25 21.36 -19.93
N ASP A 92 -16.88 22.50 -20.22
CA ASP A 92 -16.34 23.54 -21.10
C ASP A 92 -15.01 24.08 -20.57
N ILE A 93 -14.93 24.36 -19.27
CA ILE A 93 -13.70 24.81 -18.62
C ILE A 93 -12.68 23.67 -18.62
N GLN A 94 -13.07 22.44 -18.31
CA GLN A 94 -12.19 21.27 -18.32
C GLN A 94 -11.59 20.99 -19.69
N LYS A 95 -12.37 21.09 -20.78
CA LYS A 95 -11.87 20.93 -22.14
C LYS A 95 -10.91 22.03 -22.56
N SER A 96 -11.04 23.21 -21.94
CA SER A 96 -10.07 24.30 -22.10
C SER A 96 -8.89 24.19 -21.12
N GLY A 97 -8.96 23.36 -20.09
CA GLY A 97 -7.94 23.21 -19.07
C GLY A 97 -7.04 22.00 -19.30
N LEU A 98 -6.26 21.66 -18.27
CA LEU A 98 -5.52 20.41 -18.19
C LEU A 98 -6.15 19.48 -17.16
N THR A 99 -5.96 18.18 -17.33
CA THR A 99 -6.33 17.18 -16.35
C THR A 99 -5.08 16.54 -15.76
N PHE A 100 -5.12 16.25 -14.46
CA PHE A 100 -4.08 15.61 -13.70
C PHE A 100 -4.70 14.44 -12.92
N SER A 101 -3.99 13.33 -12.90
CA SER A 101 -4.27 12.19 -12.04
C SER A 101 -2.93 11.60 -11.59
N ALA A 102 -2.89 11.10 -10.37
CA ALA A 102 -1.71 10.47 -9.80
C ALA A 102 -2.03 8.99 -9.56
N ASP A 103 -1.18 8.08 -10.05
CA ASP A 103 -1.25 6.67 -9.67
C ASP A 103 -0.64 6.49 -8.27
N PRO A 104 -1.44 6.14 -7.25
CA PRO A 104 -0.95 5.96 -5.90
C PRO A 104 0.13 4.88 -5.81
N ALA A 105 0.00 3.77 -6.54
CA ALA A 105 0.95 2.67 -6.49
C ALA A 105 2.30 3.08 -7.07
N ALA A 106 2.30 3.83 -8.18
CA ALA A 106 3.53 4.35 -8.78
C ALA A 106 4.25 5.35 -7.88
N LEU A 107 3.52 6.20 -7.16
CA LEU A 107 4.09 7.13 -6.19
C LEU A 107 4.71 6.40 -5.00
N ILE A 108 3.97 5.45 -4.40
CA ILE A 108 4.47 4.63 -3.29
C ILE A 108 5.71 3.84 -3.72
N TYR A 109 5.68 3.21 -4.89
CA TYR A 109 6.81 2.48 -5.47
C TYR A 109 8.06 3.36 -5.55
N ALA A 110 7.89 4.57 -6.08
CA ALA A 110 8.97 5.52 -6.24
C ALA A 110 9.47 6.10 -4.89
N ASP A 111 8.58 6.26 -3.91
CA ASP A 111 8.91 6.72 -2.57
C ASP A 111 9.66 5.67 -1.74
N LEU A 112 9.34 4.38 -1.93
CA LEU A 112 10.09 3.26 -1.34
C LEU A 112 11.47 3.06 -1.98
N GLY A 113 11.78 3.75 -3.08
CA GLY A 113 13.09 3.67 -3.75
C GLY A 113 13.36 2.31 -4.40
N LEU A 114 12.32 1.56 -4.73
CA LEU A 114 12.42 0.20 -5.28
C LEU A 114 12.85 0.23 -6.75
N ARG A 115 13.62 -0.78 -7.17
CA ARG A 115 14.13 -0.89 -8.56
C ARG A 115 13.39 -1.92 -9.41
N GLN A 116 12.80 -2.93 -8.78
CA GLN A 116 12.09 -4.00 -9.48
C GLN A 116 10.68 -3.54 -9.87
N ARG A 117 10.45 -3.23 -11.15
CA ARG A 117 9.17 -2.70 -11.65
C ARG A 117 7.93 -3.55 -11.31
N ARG A 118 8.08 -4.87 -11.24
CA ARG A 118 7.01 -5.78 -10.80
C ARG A 118 6.46 -5.47 -9.41
N LEU A 119 7.21 -4.81 -8.53
CA LEU A 119 6.74 -4.45 -7.19
C LEU A 119 5.66 -3.37 -7.22
N GLU A 120 5.55 -2.60 -8.31
CA GLU A 120 4.46 -1.66 -8.48
C GLU A 120 3.10 -2.37 -8.54
N SER A 121 3.02 -3.54 -9.21
CA SER A 121 1.78 -4.32 -9.23
C SER A 121 1.47 -4.93 -7.87
N VAL A 122 2.48 -5.41 -7.15
CA VAL A 122 2.33 -5.90 -5.77
C VAL A 122 1.81 -4.79 -4.85
N ILE A 123 2.36 -3.58 -4.94
CA ILE A 123 1.88 -2.41 -4.17
C ILE A 123 0.42 -2.10 -4.52
N ARG A 124 0.06 -2.19 -5.81
CA ARG A 124 -1.30 -1.95 -6.30
C ARG A 124 -2.29 -2.97 -5.73
N GLU A 125 -1.92 -4.24 -5.69
CA GLU A 125 -2.73 -5.30 -5.07
C GLU A 125 -2.91 -5.07 -3.57
N GLN A 126 -1.86 -4.59 -2.90
CA GLN A 126 -1.85 -4.34 -1.47
C GLN A 126 -2.19 -2.89 -1.08
N ILE A 127 -2.87 -2.14 -1.95
CA ILE A 127 -3.06 -0.68 -1.77
C ILE A 127 -3.79 -0.31 -0.46
N LYS A 128 -4.64 -1.22 0.05
CA LYS A 128 -5.35 -1.04 1.34
C LYS A 128 -4.39 -0.89 2.52
N PHE A 129 -3.22 -1.51 2.48
CA PHE A 129 -2.17 -1.32 3.49
C PHE A 129 -1.79 0.16 3.60
N PHE A 130 -1.54 0.79 2.45
CA PHE A 130 -1.01 2.14 2.31
C PHE A 130 -2.02 3.26 2.58
N LYS A 131 -3.33 2.93 2.64
CA LYS A 131 -4.38 3.88 3.05
C LYS A 131 -4.25 4.37 4.51
N ASN A 132 -3.40 3.73 5.34
CA ASN A 132 -3.11 4.18 6.69
C ASN A 132 -1.71 4.81 6.76
N ARG A 133 -1.66 6.11 7.04
CA ARG A 133 -0.42 6.90 7.14
C ARG A 133 0.61 6.29 8.09
N LYS A 134 0.20 5.82 9.28
CA LYS A 134 1.12 5.22 10.26
C LYS A 134 1.78 3.94 9.74
N ARG A 135 1.05 3.11 8.98
CA ARG A 135 1.62 1.88 8.38
C ARG A 135 2.62 2.21 7.29
N THR A 136 2.28 3.18 6.44
CA THR A 136 3.17 3.66 5.37
C THR A 136 4.46 4.23 5.94
N GLU A 137 4.37 5.08 6.97
CA GLU A 137 5.53 5.65 7.68
C GLU A 137 6.37 4.55 8.35
N ALA A 138 5.73 3.58 9.01
CA ALA A 138 6.44 2.45 9.62
C ALA A 138 7.19 1.59 8.59
N LEU A 139 6.58 1.32 7.43
CA LEU A 139 7.24 0.58 6.35
C LEU A 139 8.43 1.36 5.77
N GLN A 140 8.26 2.67 5.54
CA GLN A 140 9.35 3.54 5.08
C GLN A 140 10.52 3.56 6.09
N ALA A 141 10.21 3.61 7.38
CA ALA A 141 11.22 3.59 8.44
C ALA A 141 12.02 2.28 8.50
N MET A 142 11.53 1.18 7.94
CA MET A 142 12.30 -0.08 7.84
C MET A 142 13.46 0.01 6.85
N ALA A 143 13.48 1.02 5.95
CA ALA A 143 14.53 1.23 4.96
C ALA A 143 14.87 -0.05 4.17
N ILE A 144 13.84 -0.71 3.62
CA ILE A 144 14.00 -1.93 2.82
C ILE A 144 14.94 -1.68 1.63
N SER A 145 15.70 -2.71 1.25
CA SER A 145 16.68 -2.58 0.16
C SER A 145 16.00 -2.18 -1.16
N PRO A 146 16.60 -1.27 -1.96
CA PRO A 146 16.13 -0.97 -3.32
C PRO A 146 16.02 -2.19 -4.24
N ASP A 147 16.81 -3.22 -3.96
CA ASP A 147 16.89 -4.47 -4.73
C ASP A 147 15.99 -5.57 -4.15
N SER A 148 15.16 -5.27 -3.13
CA SER A 148 14.21 -6.22 -2.53
C SER A 148 13.33 -6.87 -3.59
N ASP A 149 12.98 -8.14 -3.36
CA ASP A 149 12.00 -8.87 -4.15
C ASP A 149 10.60 -8.73 -3.54
N GLU A 150 9.63 -9.37 -4.19
CA GLU A 150 8.22 -9.34 -3.78
C GLU A 150 8.02 -9.89 -2.37
N ARG A 151 8.64 -11.03 -2.07
CA ARG A 151 8.60 -11.65 -0.76
C ARG A 151 9.21 -10.75 0.31
N GLY A 152 10.32 -10.06 0.02
CA GLY A 152 10.94 -9.10 0.93
C GLY A 152 10.01 -7.92 1.26
N LEU A 153 9.33 -7.37 0.25
CA LEU A 153 8.33 -6.32 0.45
C LEU A 153 7.15 -6.82 1.30
N LEU A 154 6.60 -8.00 0.98
CA LEU A 154 5.47 -8.59 1.72
C LEU A 154 5.85 -8.93 3.16
N LEU A 155 7.06 -9.44 3.40
CA LEU A 155 7.59 -9.68 4.74
C LEU A 155 7.68 -8.37 5.54
N ALA A 156 8.15 -7.28 4.92
CA ALA A 156 8.20 -5.98 5.57
C ALA A 156 6.80 -5.47 5.93
N MET A 157 5.84 -5.57 5.01
CA MET A 157 4.44 -5.19 5.26
C MET A 157 3.80 -5.99 6.39
N LEU A 158 3.98 -7.32 6.40
CA LEU A 158 3.50 -8.20 7.47
C LEU A 158 4.19 -7.90 8.81
N SER A 159 5.48 -7.58 8.78
CA SER A 159 6.25 -7.19 9.95
C SER A 159 5.72 -5.88 10.56
N VAL A 160 5.31 -4.90 9.73
CA VAL A 160 4.63 -3.69 10.21
C VAL A 160 3.31 -4.03 10.91
N LEU A 161 2.48 -4.92 10.34
CA LEU A 161 1.23 -5.35 10.99
C LEU A 161 1.50 -6.02 12.36
N ALA A 162 2.57 -6.81 12.45
CA ALA A 162 2.99 -7.45 13.70
C ALA A 162 3.70 -6.50 14.69
N GLY A 163 3.84 -5.21 14.37
CA GLY A 163 4.47 -4.20 15.22
C GLY A 163 5.99 -4.30 15.29
N LEU A 164 6.63 -4.91 14.30
CA LEU A 164 8.08 -5.03 14.21
C LEU A 164 8.69 -3.79 13.56
N LYS A 165 9.96 -3.51 13.91
CA LYS A 165 10.72 -2.37 13.36
C LYS A 165 11.60 -2.76 12.17
N VAL A 166 11.78 -4.06 11.94
CA VAL A 166 12.57 -4.62 10.85
C VAL A 166 11.84 -5.84 10.28
N PRO A 167 12.04 -6.18 8.99
CA PRO A 167 11.51 -7.41 8.41
C PRO A 167 12.14 -8.64 9.08
N ASP A 168 11.35 -9.44 9.78
CA ASP A 168 11.83 -10.63 10.52
C ASP A 168 10.79 -11.75 10.49
N ALA A 169 11.07 -12.79 9.71
CA ALA A 169 10.13 -13.89 9.50
C ALA A 169 9.87 -14.69 10.78
N GLY A 170 10.90 -14.99 11.56
CA GLY A 170 10.77 -15.80 12.77
C GLY A 170 9.90 -15.10 13.81
N THR A 171 10.18 -13.83 14.08
CA THR A 171 9.43 -13.01 15.03
C THR A 171 8.00 -12.77 14.55
N LEU A 172 7.79 -12.55 13.24
CA LEU A 172 6.47 -12.46 12.65
C LEU A 172 5.65 -13.72 12.92
N ILE A 173 6.18 -14.90 12.61
CA ILE A 173 5.49 -16.18 12.81
C ILE A 173 5.18 -16.38 14.30
N ARG A 174 6.13 -16.12 15.19
CA ARG A 174 5.92 -16.19 16.66
C ARG A 174 4.78 -15.27 17.10
N ARG A 175 4.76 -14.01 16.64
CA ARG A 175 3.73 -13.03 16.99
C ARG A 175 2.34 -13.46 16.52
N VAL A 176 2.23 -13.99 15.30
CA VAL A 176 0.96 -14.50 14.78
C VAL A 176 0.47 -15.69 15.62
N LEU A 177 1.33 -16.68 15.90
CA LEU A 177 0.94 -17.84 16.70
C LEU A 177 0.54 -17.46 18.14
N LEU A 178 1.24 -16.51 18.77
CA LEU A 178 0.92 -16.00 20.10
C LEU A 178 -0.36 -15.17 20.15
N GLY A 179 -0.82 -14.65 19.00
CA GLY A 179 -2.10 -13.95 18.87
C GLY A 179 -3.33 -14.86 18.88
N GLY A 180 -3.14 -16.18 18.85
CA GLY A 180 -4.21 -17.18 18.84
C GLY A 180 -4.01 -18.21 17.73
N LEU A 181 -4.36 -19.47 18.01
CA LEU A 181 -4.19 -20.58 17.06
C LEU A 181 -5.42 -20.83 16.17
N LEU A 182 -6.52 -20.13 16.46
CA LEU A 182 -7.69 -20.08 15.60
C LEU A 182 -7.69 -18.74 14.87
N GLU A 183 -7.70 -18.80 13.54
CA GLU A 183 -7.70 -17.62 12.66
C GLU A 183 -8.88 -16.68 12.97
N SER A 184 -10.03 -17.23 13.37
CA SER A 184 -11.24 -16.45 13.70
C SER A 184 -11.07 -15.52 14.90
N ASP A 185 -10.19 -15.90 15.83
CA ASP A 185 -10.03 -15.23 17.13
C ASP A 185 -8.71 -14.45 17.21
N ASN A 186 -7.95 -14.43 16.11
CA ASN A 186 -6.63 -13.81 16.04
C ASN A 186 -6.73 -12.45 15.33
N SER A 187 -6.59 -11.36 16.10
CA SER A 187 -6.70 -9.99 15.56
C SER A 187 -5.63 -9.69 14.51
N LEU A 188 -4.41 -10.21 14.70
CA LEU A 188 -3.32 -10.02 13.74
C LEU A 188 -3.60 -10.78 12.44
N TRP A 189 -4.22 -11.96 12.53
CA TRP A 189 -4.68 -12.70 11.35
C TRP A 189 -5.73 -11.91 10.55
N SER A 190 -6.72 -11.33 11.23
CA SER A 190 -7.73 -10.47 10.60
C SER A 190 -7.10 -9.26 9.88
N ASP A 191 -6.06 -8.66 10.47
CA ASP A 191 -5.31 -7.57 9.84
C ASP A 191 -4.54 -8.04 8.60
N ILE A 192 -3.93 -9.24 8.63
CA ILE A 192 -3.24 -9.85 7.48
C ILE A 192 -4.22 -10.06 6.32
N GLU A 193 -5.39 -10.63 6.58
CA GLU A 193 -6.45 -10.84 5.58
C GLU A 193 -6.95 -9.54 4.97
N ARG A 194 -7.04 -8.48 5.78
CA ARG A 194 -7.62 -7.21 5.35
C ARG A 194 -6.66 -6.33 4.58
N PHE A 195 -5.38 -6.33 4.95
CA PHE A 195 -4.42 -5.32 4.51
C PHE A 195 -3.24 -5.88 3.70
N VAL A 196 -2.95 -7.18 3.76
CA VAL A 196 -1.88 -7.79 2.96
C VAL A 196 -2.42 -9.06 2.28
N SER A 197 -1.85 -10.23 2.56
CA SER A 197 -2.24 -11.49 1.91
C SER A 197 -1.94 -12.67 2.83
N PRO A 198 -2.94 -13.53 3.12
CA PRO A 198 -2.71 -14.79 3.83
C PRO A 198 -1.74 -15.71 3.06
N ALA A 199 -1.82 -15.72 1.72
CA ALA A 199 -0.91 -16.51 0.90
C ALA A 199 0.55 -16.06 1.10
N ALA A 200 0.80 -14.75 1.16
CA ALA A 200 2.14 -14.21 1.42
C ALA A 200 2.69 -14.65 2.79
N PHE A 201 1.83 -14.67 3.83
CA PHE A 201 2.24 -15.18 5.14
C PHE A 201 2.63 -16.66 5.07
N TRP A 202 1.82 -17.50 4.40
CA TRP A 202 2.10 -18.92 4.27
C TRP A 202 3.35 -19.22 3.45
N GLU A 203 3.64 -18.43 2.41
CA GLU A 203 4.91 -18.52 1.66
C GLU A 203 6.12 -18.20 2.55
N ILE A 204 6.02 -17.19 3.42
CA ILE A 204 7.07 -16.87 4.40
C ILE A 204 7.24 -18.00 5.40
N VAL A 205 6.15 -18.59 5.90
CA VAL A 205 6.18 -19.74 6.80
C VAL A 205 6.85 -20.94 6.13
N GLN A 206 6.47 -21.24 4.89
CA GLN A 206 7.04 -22.35 4.11
C GLN A 206 8.55 -22.16 3.93
N GLU A 207 8.99 -20.98 3.52
CA GLU A 207 10.42 -20.70 3.35
C GLU A 207 11.19 -20.79 4.68
N HIS A 208 10.60 -20.27 5.75
CA HIS A 208 11.27 -20.16 7.05
C HIS A 208 11.31 -21.48 7.80
N THR A 209 10.35 -22.38 7.61
CA THR A 209 10.18 -23.59 8.43
C THR A 209 10.10 -24.89 7.66
N ASP A 210 9.91 -24.85 6.33
CA ASP A 210 9.56 -25.97 5.46
C ASP A 210 8.13 -26.53 5.67
N PHE A 211 7.26 -25.81 6.38
CA PHE A 211 5.87 -26.22 6.61
C PHE A 211 5.04 -26.27 5.31
N PRO A 212 4.26 -27.33 5.08
CA PRO A 212 3.47 -27.49 3.86
C PRO A 212 2.30 -26.49 3.77
N THR A 213 2.09 -25.93 2.58
CA THR A 213 1.06 -24.91 2.32
C THR A 213 -0.26 -25.47 1.80
N GLN A 214 -0.47 -26.78 1.85
CA GLN A 214 -1.74 -27.39 1.43
C GLN A 214 -2.76 -27.35 2.59
N ASN A 215 -3.82 -26.56 2.44
CA ASN A 215 -4.83 -26.31 3.48
C ASN A 215 -4.21 -25.96 4.84
N PRO A 216 -3.37 -24.90 4.90
CA PRO A 216 -2.62 -24.54 6.09
C PRO A 216 -3.57 -23.96 7.15
N SER A 217 -3.20 -24.10 8.42
CA SER A 217 -3.83 -23.37 9.52
C SER A 217 -2.83 -23.11 10.63
N LEU A 218 -3.06 -22.06 11.42
CA LEU A 218 -2.19 -21.67 12.54
C LEU A 218 -2.07 -22.80 13.57
N ASN A 219 -3.17 -23.50 13.85
CA ASN A 219 -3.16 -24.68 14.70
C ASN A 219 -2.27 -25.81 14.14
N LYS A 220 -2.40 -26.14 12.84
CA LYS A 220 -1.57 -27.16 12.18
C LYS A 220 -0.09 -26.79 12.23
N LEU A 221 0.24 -25.54 11.91
CA LEU A 221 1.60 -25.03 11.99
C LEU A 221 2.17 -25.22 13.40
N PHE A 222 1.46 -24.76 14.43
CA PHE A 222 1.91 -24.86 15.81
C PHE A 222 2.13 -26.31 16.25
N VAL A 223 1.18 -27.20 15.96
CA VAL A 223 1.29 -28.64 16.28
C VAL A 223 2.48 -29.27 15.58
N GLN A 224 2.67 -29.01 14.28
CA GLN A 224 3.77 -29.59 13.52
C GLN A 224 5.14 -29.05 13.95
N LEU A 225 5.24 -27.77 14.32
CA LEU A 225 6.47 -27.21 14.92
C LEU A 225 6.82 -27.94 16.21
N LEU A 226 5.86 -28.13 17.12
CA LEU A 226 6.06 -28.85 18.39
C LEU A 226 6.44 -30.31 18.18
N VAL A 227 5.73 -31.01 17.29
CA VAL A 227 6.04 -32.42 16.97
C VAL A 227 7.43 -32.53 16.35
N THR A 228 7.80 -31.60 15.47
CA THR A 228 9.15 -31.57 14.85
C THR A 228 10.23 -31.31 15.90
N HIS A 229 9.99 -30.39 16.84
CA HIS A 229 10.91 -30.13 17.95
C HIS A 229 11.10 -31.36 18.84
N PHE A 230 9.99 -31.99 19.24
CA PHE A 230 9.99 -33.23 20.01
C PHE A 230 10.74 -34.36 19.29
N ALA A 231 10.47 -34.57 18.00
CA ALA A 231 11.08 -35.63 17.19
C ALA A 231 12.60 -35.53 17.16
N LYS A 232 13.15 -34.33 17.04
CA LYS A 232 14.60 -34.12 17.02
C LYS A 232 15.24 -34.17 18.39
N SER A 233 14.50 -33.78 19.43
CA SER A 233 14.96 -33.82 20.83
C SER A 233 14.98 -35.24 21.43
N LEU A 234 14.15 -36.16 20.92
CA LEU A 234 13.95 -37.49 21.50
C LEU A 234 15.20 -38.41 21.39
N HIS A 235 16.16 -38.10 20.52
CA HIS A 235 17.33 -38.93 20.22
C HIS A 235 16.98 -40.43 20.00
N GLY A 236 15.80 -40.70 19.42
CA GLY A 236 15.21 -42.03 19.30
C GLY A 236 14.05 -42.06 18.29
N ALA A 237 13.38 -43.20 18.16
CA ALA A 237 12.28 -43.35 17.19
C ALA A 237 11.04 -42.56 17.62
N ILE A 238 10.51 -41.73 16.70
CA ILE A 238 9.23 -41.04 16.91
C ILE A 238 8.06 -42.05 16.89
N PRO A 239 7.03 -41.86 17.74
CA PRO A 239 5.79 -42.62 17.61
C PRO A 239 5.23 -42.57 16.18
N PRO A 240 4.84 -43.72 15.59
CA PRO A 240 4.36 -43.77 14.20
C PRO A 240 3.16 -42.84 13.92
N GLN A 241 2.34 -42.57 14.93
CA GLN A 241 1.15 -41.70 14.84
C GLN A 241 1.50 -40.20 14.70
N LEU A 242 2.75 -39.83 14.95
CA LEU A 242 3.24 -38.45 14.84
C LEU A 242 4.20 -38.25 13.67
N ALA A 243 4.64 -39.33 13.02
CA ALA A 243 5.65 -39.29 11.97
C ALA A 243 5.20 -38.46 10.75
N ASP A 244 3.90 -38.49 10.42
CA ASP A 244 3.28 -37.72 9.34
C ASP A 244 3.17 -36.22 9.63
N ARG A 245 3.33 -35.81 10.89
CA ARG A 245 3.27 -34.42 11.35
C ARG A 245 4.65 -33.77 11.52
N VAL A 246 5.73 -34.48 11.22
CA VAL A 246 7.09 -33.94 11.26
C VAL A 246 7.37 -33.15 9.99
N ILE A 247 7.74 -31.89 10.14
CA ILE A 247 8.19 -31.06 9.03
C ILE A 247 9.54 -31.57 8.54
N THR A 248 9.70 -31.75 7.24
CA THR A 248 10.92 -32.30 6.62
C THR A 248 11.44 -31.33 5.55
N PRO A 249 12.72 -30.90 5.59
CA PRO A 249 13.83 -31.39 6.42
C PRO A 249 13.80 -30.94 7.90
N GLY A 250 12.91 -30.01 8.27
CA GLY A 250 12.57 -29.67 9.66
C GLY A 250 13.69 -29.06 10.51
N GLN A 251 14.87 -28.78 9.93
CA GLN A 251 16.01 -28.20 10.66
C GLN A 251 15.68 -26.77 11.09
N ARG A 252 15.04 -26.01 10.21
CA ARG A 252 14.59 -24.66 10.50
C ARG A 252 13.39 -24.64 11.45
N ALA A 253 12.43 -25.54 11.26
CA ALA A 253 11.32 -25.73 12.18
C ALA A 253 11.76 -26.10 13.62
N TYR A 254 12.80 -26.92 13.76
CA TYR A 254 13.38 -27.25 15.06
C TYR A 254 14.00 -26.02 15.74
N ALA A 255 14.90 -25.32 15.04
CA ALA A 255 15.57 -24.13 15.55
C ALA A 255 14.60 -22.96 15.82
N PHE A 256 13.38 -23.02 15.29
CA PHE A 256 12.35 -22.02 15.54
C PHE A 256 11.77 -22.08 16.95
N ILE A 257 11.72 -23.25 17.59
CA ILE A 257 11.18 -23.41 18.95
C ILE A 257 12.24 -23.17 20.02
N ASP A 258 13.51 -23.48 19.72
CA ASP A 258 14.65 -23.13 20.57
C ASP A 258 14.78 -21.60 20.77
#